data_AF-A0A8B9QD14-F1
#
_entry.id   AF-A0A8B9QD14-F1
#
_cell.length_a   1.000
_cell.length_b   1.000
_cell.length_c   1.000
_cell.angle_alpha   90.00
_cell.angle_beta   90.00
_cell.angle_gamma   90.00
#
_symmetry.space_group_name_H-M   'P 1'
#
loop_
_entity.id
_entity.type
_entity.pdbx_description
1 polymer ?
#
loop_
_entity_poly.entity_id
_entity_poly.type
_entity_poly.pdbx_seq_one_letter_code
_entity_poly.pdbx_strand_id
1 'polypeptide(L)'
;MKTPLPGGYQVSHGSQTLSFVSADVADPSAIINAVKIVEGKLNGAGLNLLINNAGIYAPVTLETVDSEEMIRAYKTNAVGPLLMAQAFLPLLKKAARESTDKGLSCSKAAIINISTIMGSIEKTSESFFKPVISYRCSKVWRLGPCLPL
;
A
#
# COMPACT_ATOMS: atom_id res chain seq x y z
N MET A 1 -20.14 -9.24 22.15
CA MET A 1 -19.00 -10.14 22.44
C MET A 1 -18.17 -10.27 21.18
N LYS A 2 -16.92 -9.80 21.17
CA LYS A 2 -15.98 -10.03 20.06
C LYS A 2 -15.38 -11.42 20.27
N THR A 3 -15.67 -12.37 19.39
CA THR A 3 -14.97 -13.65 19.34
C THR A 3 -13.55 -13.43 18.80
N PRO A 4 -12.50 -13.92 19.48
CA PRO A 4 -11.13 -13.85 18.97
C PRO A 4 -10.96 -14.76 17.76
N LEU A 5 -10.18 -14.34 16.76
CA LEU A 5 -9.79 -15.18 15.63
C LEU A 5 -8.75 -16.24 16.08
N PRO A 6 -8.86 -17.49 15.62
CA PRO A 6 -7.94 -18.56 15.98
C PRO A 6 -6.69 -18.54 15.07
N GLY A 7 -5.51 -18.74 15.66
CA GLY A 7 -4.27 -19.00 14.93
C GLY A 7 -3.17 -18.00 15.22
N GLY A 8 -2.49 -18.18 16.35
CA GLY A 8 -1.19 -17.57 16.57
C GLY A 8 -0.17 -18.22 15.63
N TYR A 9 0.30 -17.48 14.64
CA TYR A 9 1.48 -17.86 13.87
C TYR A 9 2.69 -17.78 14.81
N GLN A 10 3.25 -18.93 15.18
CA GLN A 10 4.53 -18.96 15.88
C GLN A 10 5.66 -18.78 14.85
N VAL A 11 6.41 -17.69 15.01
CA VAL A 11 7.63 -17.42 14.23
C VAL A 11 8.81 -18.02 14.98
N SER A 12 9.60 -18.84 14.29
CA SER A 12 10.79 -19.50 14.82
C SER A 12 11.84 -18.48 15.30
N HIS A 13 12.54 -18.82 16.38
CA HIS A 13 13.57 -17.99 17.02
C HIS A 13 14.81 -17.81 16.12
N GLY A 14 14.79 -16.78 15.29
CA GLY A 14 15.96 -16.17 14.68
C GLY A 14 15.68 -14.68 14.54
N SER A 15 16.48 -13.84 15.22
CA SER A 15 16.46 -12.37 15.27
C SER A 15 15.10 -11.71 14.97
N GLN A 16 14.43 -11.12 15.98
CA GLN A 16 13.11 -10.46 15.86
C GLN A 16 13.12 -9.28 14.87
N THR A 17 13.15 -9.60 13.58
CA THR A 17 13.20 -8.69 12.42
C THR A 17 11.79 -8.33 11.94
N LEU A 18 10.77 -9.05 12.42
CA LEU A 18 9.38 -8.82 12.09
C LEU A 18 8.69 -8.00 13.17
N SER A 19 7.97 -6.97 12.72
CA SER A 19 7.26 -6.05 13.59
C SER A 19 5.85 -5.80 13.05
N PHE A 20 4.84 -6.09 13.87
CA PHE A 20 3.46 -5.79 13.53
C PHE A 20 3.15 -4.32 13.84
N VAL A 21 2.50 -3.64 12.90
CA VAL A 21 1.98 -2.27 13.03
C VAL A 21 0.60 -2.25 12.40
N SER A 22 -0.41 -1.84 13.17
CA SER A 22 -1.76 -1.68 12.65
C SER A 22 -1.86 -0.35 11.91
N ALA A 23 -2.38 -0.37 10.69
CA ALA A 23 -2.62 0.82 9.88
C ALA A 23 -3.82 0.56 8.94
N ASP A 24 -4.88 1.35 9.09
CA ASP A 24 -5.89 1.47 8.05
C ASP A 24 -5.42 2.55 7.06
N VAL A 25 -5.14 2.14 5.84
CA VAL A 25 -4.64 3.05 4.78
C VAL A 25 -5.71 4.05 4.30
N ALA A 26 -6.98 3.86 4.68
CA ALA A 26 -8.05 4.82 4.42
C ALA A 26 -8.27 5.84 5.56
N ASP A 27 -7.53 5.72 6.67
CA ASP A 27 -7.57 6.65 7.80
C ASP A 27 -6.21 7.38 7.97
N PRO A 28 -6.14 8.69 7.63
CA PRO A 28 -4.92 9.49 7.80
C PRO A 28 -4.33 9.45 9.22
N SER A 29 -5.18 9.35 10.25
CA SER A 29 -4.72 9.33 11.64
C SER A 29 -4.05 8.01 11.99
N ALA A 30 -4.58 6.89 11.50
CA ALA A 30 -3.95 5.57 11.61
C ALA A 30 -2.59 5.53 10.89
N ILE A 31 -2.48 6.15 9.72
CA ILE A 31 -1.21 6.25 8.97
C ILE A 31 -0.15 7.03 9.78
N ILE A 32 -0.52 8.18 10.34
CA ILE A 32 0.41 9.00 11.15
C ILE A 32 0.90 8.21 12.38
N ASN A 33 0.00 7.48 13.04
CA ASN A 33 0.38 6.64 14.17
C ASN A 33 1.32 5.50 13.75
N ALA A 34 1.09 4.90 12.58
CA ALA A 34 1.98 3.88 12.03
C ALA A 34 3.39 4.43 11.75
N VAL A 35 3.50 5.64 11.18
CA VAL A 35 4.81 6.30 10.95
C VAL A 35 5.58 6.47 12.26
N LYS A 36 4.93 6.96 13.32
CA LYS A 36 5.58 7.14 14.64
C LYS A 36 6.10 5.83 15.22
N ILE A 37 5.32 4.76 15.09
CA ILE A 37 5.73 3.42 15.58
C ILE A 37 6.92 2.91 14.77
N VAL A 38 6.89 3.05 13.43
CA VAL A 38 7.99 2.61 12.56
C VAL A 38 9.25 3.43 12.81
N GLU A 39 9.13 4.75 12.91
CA GLU A 39 10.25 5.64 13.22
C GLU A 39 10.95 5.27 14.53
N GLY A 40 10.17 5.01 15.59
CA GLY A 40 10.72 4.55 16.87
C GLY A 40 11.44 3.20 16.76
N LYS A 41 11.00 2.31 15.87
CA LYS A 41 11.65 1.00 15.64
C LYS A 41 12.92 1.09 14.78
N LEU A 42 13.00 2.08 13.89
CA LEU A 42 14.18 2.29 13.04
C LEU A 42 15.36 2.89 13.80
N ASN A 43 15.17 3.39 15.02
CA ASN A 43 16.24 3.92 15.88
C ASN A 43 17.15 4.93 15.16
N GLY A 44 16.55 5.79 14.34
CA GLY A 44 17.28 6.79 13.57
C GLY A 44 17.85 6.31 12.24
N ALA A 45 17.55 5.11 11.75
CA ALA A 45 17.75 4.73 10.35
C ALA A 45 16.61 5.23 9.44
N GLY A 46 16.85 5.31 8.14
CA GLY A 46 15.78 5.50 7.14
C GLY A 46 14.95 4.23 6.86
N LEU A 47 13.86 4.39 6.09
CA LEU A 47 13.08 3.26 5.56
C LEU A 47 13.45 3.03 4.09
N ASN A 48 14.02 1.87 3.75
CA ASN A 48 14.46 1.60 2.38
C ASN A 48 13.30 1.26 1.43
N LEU A 49 12.22 0.65 1.92
CA LEU A 49 11.18 0.12 1.04
C LEU A 49 9.79 0.27 1.67
N LEU A 50 8.90 0.94 0.94
CA LEU A 50 7.46 0.97 1.24
C LEU A 50 6.72 0.15 0.18
N ILE A 51 5.99 -0.88 0.60
CA ILE A 51 5.17 -1.69 -0.29
C ILE A 51 3.69 -1.42 0.01
N ASN A 52 3.03 -0.65 -0.85
CA ASN A 52 1.60 -0.41 -0.80
C ASN A 52 0.86 -1.61 -1.39
N ASN A 53 0.63 -2.62 -0.55
CA ASN A 53 -0.10 -3.83 -0.90
C ASN A 53 -1.57 -3.82 -0.45
N ALA A 54 -1.91 -3.07 0.61
CA ALA A 54 -3.27 -3.04 1.14
C ALA A 54 -4.26 -2.62 0.05
N GLY A 55 -5.33 -3.42 -0.09
CA GLY A 55 -6.36 -3.16 -1.08
C GLY A 55 -7.62 -3.97 -0.83
N ILE A 56 -8.72 -3.47 -1.38
CA ILE A 56 -10.05 -4.06 -1.30
C ILE A 56 -10.58 -4.37 -2.69
N TYR A 57 -11.44 -5.36 -2.75
CA TYR A 57 -12.08 -5.86 -3.95
C TYR A 57 -13.54 -6.15 -3.64
N ALA A 58 -14.45 -5.75 -4.52
CA ALA A 58 -15.86 -6.09 -4.44
C ALA A 58 -16.36 -6.64 -5.80
N PRO A 59 -17.16 -7.72 -5.80
CA PRO A 59 -17.75 -8.27 -7.01
C PRO A 59 -19.00 -7.48 -7.42
N VAL A 60 -18.82 -6.28 -7.98
CA VAL A 60 -19.89 -5.38 -8.45
C VAL A 60 -19.82 -5.10 -9.95
N THR A 61 -20.97 -5.12 -10.61
CA THR A 61 -21.14 -4.79 -12.04
C THR A 61 -21.50 -3.32 -12.24
N LEU A 62 -21.59 -2.88 -13.50
CA LEU A 62 -22.06 -1.53 -13.81
C LEU A 62 -23.51 -1.29 -13.36
N GLU A 63 -24.34 -2.34 -13.41
CA GLU A 63 -25.76 -2.28 -13.03
C GLU A 63 -25.99 -2.26 -11.52
N THR A 64 -25.01 -2.74 -10.74
CA THR A 64 -25.16 -2.98 -9.29
C THR A 64 -24.27 -2.11 -8.43
N VAL A 65 -23.26 -1.46 -9.00
CA VAL A 65 -22.35 -0.58 -8.25
C VAL A 65 -23.06 0.69 -7.80
N ASP A 66 -22.77 1.13 -6.57
CA ASP A 66 -23.20 2.42 -6.04
C ASP A 66 -22.02 3.38 -5.81
N SER A 67 -22.33 4.63 -5.46
CA SER A 67 -21.32 5.67 -5.23
C SER A 67 -20.44 5.35 -4.02
N GLU A 68 -20.99 4.73 -2.98
CA GLU A 68 -20.27 4.40 -1.75
C GLU A 68 -19.18 3.36 -2.03
N GLU A 69 -19.49 2.33 -2.81
CA GLU A 69 -18.51 1.32 -3.22
C GLU A 69 -17.40 1.92 -4.10
N MET A 70 -17.75 2.82 -5.03
CA MET A 70 -16.76 3.52 -5.86
C MET A 70 -15.80 4.35 -5.00
N ILE A 71 -16.35 5.14 -4.07
CA ILE A 71 -15.56 5.99 -3.16
C ILE A 71 -14.71 5.12 -2.24
N ARG A 72 -15.27 4.05 -1.67
CA ARG A 72 -14.57 3.12 -0.79
C ARG A 72 -13.37 2.49 -1.50
N ALA A 73 -13.59 1.88 -2.67
CA ALA A 73 -12.53 1.30 -3.49
C ALA A 73 -11.44 2.31 -3.84
N TYR A 74 -11.82 3.52 -4.26
CA TYR A 74 -10.88 4.58 -4.61
C TYR A 74 -10.07 5.06 -3.40
N LYS A 75 -10.73 5.25 -2.25
CA LYS A 75 -10.09 5.71 -1.00
C LYS A 75 -9.01 4.73 -0.54
N THR A 76 -9.31 3.43 -0.55
CA THR A 76 -8.33 2.42 -0.10
C THR A 76 -7.26 2.13 -1.14
N ASN A 77 -7.63 1.92 -2.41
CA ASN A 77 -6.70 1.38 -3.42
C ASN A 77 -5.89 2.44 -4.17
N ALA A 78 -6.34 3.69 -4.18
CA ALA A 78 -5.68 4.79 -4.88
C ALA A 78 -5.19 5.89 -3.91
N VAL A 79 -6.10 6.44 -3.10
CA VAL A 79 -5.75 7.50 -2.14
C VAL A 79 -4.88 6.96 -1.01
N GLY A 80 -5.16 5.76 -0.51
CA GLY A 80 -4.37 5.12 0.55
C GLY A 80 -2.87 5.02 0.24
N PRO A 81 -2.47 4.41 -0.90
CA PRO A 81 -1.07 4.38 -1.33
C PRO A 81 -0.41 5.77 -1.44
N LEU A 82 -1.15 6.78 -1.90
CA LEU A 82 -0.65 8.17 -1.96
C LEU A 82 -0.39 8.72 -0.55
N LEU A 83 -1.33 8.56 0.38
CA LEU A 83 -1.18 9.05 1.75
C LEU A 83 -0.06 8.32 2.50
N MET A 84 0.06 7.00 2.30
CA MET A 84 1.18 6.21 2.81
C MET A 84 2.51 6.72 2.26
N ALA A 85 2.61 6.95 0.94
CA ALA A 85 3.81 7.50 0.32
C ALA A 85 4.18 8.87 0.90
N GLN A 86 3.21 9.78 1.05
CA GLN A 86 3.43 11.11 1.63
C GLN A 86 3.91 11.03 3.08
N ALA A 87 3.27 10.20 3.91
CA ALA A 87 3.56 10.11 5.33
C ALA A 87 4.94 9.49 5.61
N PHE A 88 5.34 8.47 4.83
CA PHE A 88 6.64 7.80 4.97
C PHE A 88 7.77 8.47 4.17
N LEU A 89 7.48 9.49 3.38
CA LEU A 89 8.44 10.21 2.53
C LEU A 89 9.71 10.68 3.29
N PRO A 90 9.62 11.23 4.52
CA PRO A 90 10.82 11.66 5.24
C PRO A 90 11.79 10.51 5.54
N LEU A 91 11.26 9.33 5.90
CA LEU A 91 12.06 8.13 6.20
C LEU A 91 12.70 7.54 4.94
N LEU A 92 11.96 7.54 3.82
CA LEU A 92 12.47 7.10 2.52
C LEU A 92 13.59 8.01 2.01
N LYS A 93 13.42 9.34 2.11
CA LYS A 93 14.46 10.31 1.76
C LYS A 93 15.70 10.17 2.64
N LYS A 94 15.52 9.80 3.91
CA LYS A 94 16.64 9.52 4.81
C LYS A 94 17.43 8.29 4.35
N ALA A 95 16.76 7.17 4.07
CA ALA A 95 17.42 5.98 3.54
C ALA A 95 18.16 6.26 2.22
N ALA A 96 17.56 7.06 1.33
CA ALA A 96 18.18 7.45 0.06
C ALA A 96 19.50 8.22 0.25
N ARG A 97 19.59 9.06 1.29
CA ARG A 97 20.81 9.84 1.63
C ARG A 97 21.88 9.01 2.33
N GLU A 98 21.46 8.02 3.13
CA GLU A 98 22.36 7.12 3.86
C GLU A 98 22.99 6.04 2.96
N SER A 99 22.34 5.72 1.83
CA SER A 99 22.83 4.72 0.87
C SER A 99 24.01 5.22 0.04
N THR A 100 24.99 4.34 -0.17
CA THR A 100 26.13 4.54 -1.08
C THR A 100 25.81 4.15 -2.53
N ASP A 101 24.64 3.53 -2.78
CA ASP A 101 24.24 3.07 -4.10
C ASP A 101 23.99 4.24 -5.05
N LYS A 102 24.60 4.15 -6.24
CA LYS A 102 24.37 5.09 -7.34
C LYS A 102 23.09 4.72 -8.08
N GLY A 103 22.30 5.73 -8.47
CA GLY A 103 21.04 5.54 -9.20
C GLY A 103 19.85 5.16 -8.30
N LEU A 104 18.83 4.58 -8.93
CA LEU A 104 17.58 4.13 -8.28
C LEU A 104 17.62 2.61 -8.08
N SER A 105 17.26 2.15 -6.88
CA SER A 105 17.21 0.73 -6.51
C SER A 105 16.26 0.51 -5.34
N CYS A 106 15.63 -0.66 -5.27
CA CYS A 106 14.80 -1.07 -4.14
C CYS A 106 15.59 -1.24 -2.84
N SER A 107 16.90 -1.50 -2.92
CA SER A 107 17.78 -1.58 -1.74
C SER A 107 18.12 -0.19 -1.19
N LYS A 108 18.04 0.84 -2.02
CA LYS A 108 18.32 2.23 -1.65
C LYS A 108 17.13 2.88 -0.96
N ALA A 109 16.10 3.18 -1.76
CA ALA A 109 14.87 3.81 -1.32
C ALA A 109 13.83 3.67 -2.44
N ALA A 110 12.75 2.95 -2.19
CA ALA A 110 11.70 2.76 -3.20
C ALA A 110 10.29 2.68 -2.60
N ILE A 111 9.31 3.06 -3.40
CA ILE A 111 7.90 2.86 -3.15
C ILE A 111 7.38 1.91 -4.22
N ILE A 112 6.84 0.77 -3.80
CA ILE A 112 6.24 -0.23 -4.68
C ILE A 112 4.73 -0.22 -4.45
N ASN A 113 3.97 0.10 -5.49
CA ASN A 113 2.51 0.00 -5.46
C ASN A 113 2.06 -1.29 -6.12
N ILE A 114 1.40 -2.17 -5.37
CA ILE A 114 0.86 -3.42 -5.92
C ILE A 114 -0.42 -3.10 -6.70
N SER A 115 -0.34 -3.24 -8.03
CA SER A 115 -1.44 -3.02 -8.96
C SER A 115 -1.97 -4.35 -9.53
N THR A 116 -2.80 -4.28 -10.57
CA THR A 116 -3.39 -5.43 -11.26
C THR A 116 -3.53 -5.15 -12.74
N ILE A 117 -3.40 -6.18 -13.57
CA ILE A 117 -3.69 -6.12 -15.01
C ILE A 117 -5.14 -5.67 -15.29
N MET A 118 -6.05 -5.89 -14.34
CA MET A 118 -7.46 -5.49 -14.46
C MET A 118 -7.66 -3.97 -14.45
N GLY A 119 -6.68 -3.20 -13.95
CA GLY A 119 -6.66 -1.74 -14.04
C GLY A 119 -6.12 -1.22 -15.38
N SER A 120 -5.64 -2.09 -16.27
CA SER A 120 -5.22 -1.69 -17.60
C SER A 120 -6.43 -1.45 -18.49
N ILE A 121 -6.60 -0.20 -18.95
CA ILE A 121 -7.64 0.16 -19.91
C ILE A 121 -7.43 -0.60 -21.23
N GLU A 122 -6.18 -0.75 -21.67
CA GLU A 122 -5.81 -1.49 -22.89
C GLU A 122 -6.24 -2.96 -22.83
N LYS A 123 -6.05 -3.61 -21.67
CA LYS A 123 -6.38 -5.04 -21.48
C LYS A 123 -7.75 -5.28 -20.83
N THR A 124 -8.62 -4.26 -20.82
CA THR A 124 -9.93 -4.37 -20.18
C THR A 124 -10.83 -5.38 -20.88
N SER A 125 -10.77 -5.47 -22.21
CA SER A 125 -11.51 -6.45 -23.02
C SER A 125 -11.23 -7.90 -22.60
N GLU A 126 -9.98 -8.23 -22.26
CA GLU A 126 -9.54 -9.58 -21.87
C GLU A 126 -10.13 -10.06 -20.53
N SER A 127 -10.60 -9.13 -19.70
CA SER A 127 -11.06 -9.45 -18.34
C SER A 127 -12.50 -9.03 -18.07
N PHE A 128 -13.22 -8.54 -19.09
CA PHE A 128 -14.54 -7.90 -18.97
C PHE A 128 -15.60 -8.79 -18.29
N PHE A 129 -15.45 -10.11 -18.37
CA PHE A 129 -16.33 -11.08 -17.71
C PHE A 129 -16.30 -11.04 -16.16
N LYS A 130 -15.32 -10.35 -15.56
CA LYS A 130 -15.25 -10.21 -14.09
C LYS A 130 -16.01 -8.95 -13.61
N PRO A 131 -17.00 -9.10 -12.71
CA PRO A 131 -17.85 -8.01 -12.22
C PRO A 131 -17.10 -7.19 -11.17
N VAL A 132 -16.24 -6.26 -11.58
CA VAL A 132 -15.29 -5.61 -10.65
C VAL A 132 -15.08 -4.13 -10.94
N ILE A 133 -16.13 -3.42 -11.34
CA ILE A 133 -16.00 -2.09 -11.94
C ILE A 133 -15.31 -1.09 -11.01
N SER A 134 -15.67 -1.07 -9.71
CA SER A 134 -15.05 -0.20 -8.70
C SER A 134 -13.55 -0.50 -8.52
N TYR A 135 -13.20 -1.79 -8.46
CA TYR A 135 -11.82 -2.23 -8.32
C TYR A 135 -10.96 -1.83 -9.52
N ARG A 136 -11.47 -2.01 -10.75
CA ARG A 136 -10.78 -1.58 -11.98
C ARG A 136 -10.46 -0.11 -11.94
N CYS A 137 -11.48 0.72 -11.75
CA CYS A 137 -11.34 2.18 -11.70
C CYS A 137 -10.32 2.60 -10.64
N SER A 138 -10.34 1.94 -9.47
CA SER A 138 -9.40 2.23 -8.38
C SER A 138 -7.93 1.87 -8.68
N LYS A 139 -7.66 0.98 -9.65
CA LYS A 139 -6.32 0.50 -10.01
C LYS A 139 -5.78 1.07 -11.33
N VAL A 140 -6.57 1.89 -12.02
CA VAL A 140 -6.13 2.66 -13.21
C VAL A 140 -5.12 3.76 -12.82
N TRP A 141 -5.09 4.18 -11.56
CA TRP A 141 -4.23 5.27 -11.08
C TRP A 141 -2.74 4.96 -11.29
N ARG A 142 -2.11 5.78 -12.13
CA ARG A 142 -0.67 5.76 -12.40
C ARG A 142 0.00 6.84 -11.56
N LEU A 143 0.47 6.50 -10.35
CA LEU A 143 1.74 7.10 -9.93
C LEU A 143 2.77 6.47 -10.87
N GLY A 144 3.45 7.28 -11.68
CA GLY A 144 4.48 6.77 -12.59
C GLY A 144 5.48 5.85 -11.85
N PRO A 145 6.13 4.91 -12.56
CA PRO A 145 7.18 4.10 -11.95
C PRO A 145 8.24 5.05 -11.41
N CYS A 146 8.37 5.11 -10.08
CA CYS A 146 9.26 6.01 -9.37
C CYS A 146 8.94 7.51 -9.55
N LEU A 147 8.29 8.12 -8.57
CA LEU A 147 8.57 9.53 -8.28
C LEU A 147 10.05 9.59 -7.88
N PRO A 148 10.90 10.39 -8.57
CA PRO A 148 12.26 10.61 -8.09
C PRO A 148 12.16 11.23 -6.69
N LEU A 149 12.77 10.56 -5.72
CA LEU A 149 12.93 11.05 -4.35
C LEU A 149 14.07 12.07 -4.25
#